data_AF-A0A6I9PF20-F1
#
_entry.id   AF-A0A6I9PF20-F1
#
_cell.length_a   1.000
_cell.length_b   1.000
_cell.length_c   1.000
_cell.angle_alpha   90.00
_cell.angle_beta   90.00
_cell.angle_gamma   90.00
#
_symmetry.space_group_name_H-M   'P 1'
#
loop_
_entity.id
_entity.type
_entity.pdbx_description
1 polymer ?
#
loop_
_entity_poly.entity_id
_entity_poly.type
_entity_poly.pdbx_seq_one_letter_code
_entity_poly.pdbx_strand_id
1 'polypeptide(L)'
;KEEEEEEVKGEEKNSEGVLLRGIFKVGKKSHDVLLTQTRLTWIPIIPENPTGETSVPQPGVLLLQDVYAVKVKRRRAAGQQSGGAVLGVALFCCKRRGRRLEKDTLHLHNASTEHTHIWYNTLKELIKGHLQQVDMCSFSSLGQLVHFGFSAMFGFGGQCLARAEKKRWMSSTRRREYALVKTLARLRPEDCQLSFLPAKKSNRDKDSGSVDAEVEESWTTNQGLYLSISIMSVPCLSPHTPRGLAPNTSLANGSAALIAVGNTSRSEFIKHLKRYGSSSGQFSFSFVETHDVSAVRIRSRSLVGWSEEESEEEGESKTSPIIQSEASAFTLNIDGELVEIANEVLIRVHPRLITLYGEEVDEAESTVSCSCI
;
A
#
# COMPACT_ATOMS: atom_id res chain seq x y z
N LYS A 1 19.48 -39.50 -30.10
CA LYS A 1 19.88 -40.33 -28.94
C LYS A 1 20.64 -39.56 -27.86
N GLU A 2 21.15 -38.36 -28.13
CA GLU A 2 21.51 -37.39 -27.07
C GLU A 2 20.45 -36.28 -26.91
N GLU A 3 19.55 -36.09 -27.88
CA GLU A 3 18.42 -35.13 -27.79
C GLU A 3 17.15 -35.68 -27.10
N GLU A 4 17.09 -36.98 -26.77
CA GLU A 4 15.97 -37.58 -26.02
C GLU A 4 16.26 -37.71 -24.50
N GLU A 5 17.48 -37.40 -24.05
CA GLU A 5 17.83 -37.42 -22.62
C GLU A 5 17.82 -36.03 -21.96
N GLU A 6 17.69 -34.94 -22.72
CA GLU A 6 17.49 -33.58 -22.17
C GLU A 6 16.01 -33.25 -21.92
N GLU A 7 15.06 -33.92 -22.59
CA GLU A 7 13.63 -33.66 -22.38
C GLU A 7 13.09 -34.32 -21.09
N VAL A 8 13.84 -35.25 -20.48
CA VAL A 8 13.48 -35.90 -19.21
C VAL A 8 14.02 -35.15 -17.99
N LYS A 9 14.84 -34.10 -18.17
CA LYS A 9 15.36 -33.26 -17.05
C LYS A 9 14.59 -31.96 -16.82
N GLY A 10 13.51 -31.71 -17.57
CA GLY A 10 12.67 -30.50 -17.44
C GLY A 10 11.52 -30.60 -16.43
N GLU A 11 11.18 -31.81 -15.96
CA GLU A 11 10.01 -32.06 -15.09
C GLU A 11 10.35 -32.36 -13.62
N GLU A 12 11.58 -32.08 -13.17
CA GLU A 12 11.88 -31.97 -11.73
C GLU A 12 11.88 -30.49 -11.30
N LYS A 13 10.70 -29.86 -11.26
CA LYS A 13 10.52 -28.52 -10.66
C LYS A 13 9.52 -28.55 -9.51
N ASN A 14 10.07 -28.63 -8.29
CA ASN A 14 9.44 -28.44 -6.99
C ASN A 14 8.25 -29.36 -6.65
N SER A 15 8.55 -30.63 -6.31
CA SER A 15 7.68 -31.40 -5.41
C SER A 15 7.81 -30.84 -3.99
N GLU A 16 7.21 -29.68 -3.77
CA GLU A 16 7.09 -29.10 -2.44
C GLU A 16 6.47 -30.14 -1.49
N GLY A 17 7.13 -30.42 -0.36
CA GLY A 17 6.72 -31.47 0.56
C GLY A 17 5.28 -31.27 1.05
N VAL A 18 4.49 -32.34 1.03
CA VAL A 18 3.13 -32.30 1.58
C VAL A 18 3.22 -32.16 3.09
N LEU A 19 2.72 -31.04 3.61
CA LEU A 19 2.67 -30.75 5.05
C LEU A 19 1.49 -31.47 5.71
N LEU A 20 0.32 -31.41 5.08
CA LEU A 20 -0.89 -32.09 5.55
C LEU A 20 -1.67 -32.68 4.37
N ARG A 21 -2.28 -33.85 4.61
CA ARG A 21 -3.27 -34.46 3.74
C ARG A 21 -4.52 -34.79 4.55
N GLY A 22 -5.70 -34.52 4.00
CA GLY A 22 -6.94 -34.70 4.73
C GLY A 22 -8.16 -34.67 3.83
N ILE A 23 -9.22 -35.33 4.27
CA ILE A 23 -10.49 -35.36 3.54
C ILE A 23 -11.38 -34.24 4.07
N PHE A 24 -11.80 -33.35 3.16
CA PHE A 24 -12.73 -32.27 3.47
C PHE A 24 -13.88 -32.23 2.48
N LYS A 25 -15.02 -31.72 2.96
CA LYS A 25 -16.11 -31.37 2.08
C LYS A 25 -15.95 -29.92 1.61
N VAL A 26 -15.76 -29.74 0.31
CA VAL A 26 -15.71 -28.44 -0.37
C VAL A 26 -17.00 -28.31 -1.18
N GLY A 27 -17.80 -27.29 -0.86
CA GLY A 27 -19.18 -27.20 -1.35
C GLY A 27 -20.01 -28.43 -0.93
N LYS A 28 -20.46 -29.22 -1.92
CA LYS A 28 -21.31 -30.40 -1.69
C LYS A 28 -20.57 -31.74 -1.76
N LYS A 29 -19.31 -31.80 -2.22
CA LYS A 29 -18.58 -33.04 -2.48
C LYS A 29 -17.38 -33.21 -1.53
N SER A 30 -17.00 -34.46 -1.27
CA SER A 30 -15.77 -34.80 -0.55
C SER A 30 -14.57 -34.71 -1.48
N HIS A 31 -13.48 -34.15 -0.98
CA HIS A 31 -12.24 -33.95 -1.72
C HIS A 31 -11.08 -34.45 -0.88
N ASP A 32 -10.09 -35.02 -1.54
CA ASP A 32 -8.76 -35.21 -0.98
C ASP A 32 -8.02 -33.88 -1.09
N VAL A 33 -7.61 -33.34 0.06
CA VAL A 33 -7.01 -32.01 0.17
C VAL A 33 -5.57 -32.15 0.61
N LEU A 34 -4.68 -31.50 -0.14
CA LEU A 34 -3.25 -31.45 0.12
C LEU A 34 -2.85 -30.01 0.45
N LEU A 35 -2.06 -29.86 1.51
CA LEU A 35 -1.44 -28.61 1.90
C LEU A 35 0.06 -28.72 1.73
N THR A 36 0.65 -27.80 0.99
CA THR A 36 2.09 -27.56 0.91
C THR A 36 2.41 -26.20 1.53
N GLN A 37 3.68 -25.79 1.52
CA GLN A 37 4.09 -24.50 2.09
C GLN A 37 3.60 -23.30 1.24
N THR A 38 3.35 -23.47 -0.06
CA THR A 38 2.88 -22.38 -0.94
C THR A 38 1.43 -22.51 -1.41
N ARG A 39 0.81 -23.69 -1.34
CA ARG A 39 -0.52 -23.90 -1.93
C ARG A 39 -1.37 -24.96 -1.22
N LEU A 40 -2.67 -24.84 -1.43
CA LEU A 40 -3.70 -25.81 -1.09
C LEU A 40 -4.30 -26.36 -2.38
N THR A 41 -4.31 -27.67 -2.55
CA THR A 41 -5.00 -28.33 -3.68
C THR A 41 -6.08 -29.27 -3.18
N TRP A 42 -7.16 -29.41 -3.95
CA TRP A 42 -8.23 -30.36 -3.62
C TRP A 42 -8.79 -31.05 -4.86
N ILE A 43 -8.87 -32.37 -4.79
CA ILE A 43 -9.35 -33.21 -5.89
C ILE A 43 -10.64 -33.91 -5.43
N PRO A 44 -11.74 -33.82 -6.20
CA PRO A 44 -12.97 -34.55 -5.89
C PRO A 44 -12.71 -36.05 -5.73
N ILE A 45 -13.17 -36.64 -4.63
CA ILE A 45 -13.14 -38.09 -4.46
C ILE A 45 -14.29 -38.66 -5.30
N ILE A 46 -13.92 -39.36 -6.38
CA ILE A 46 -14.87 -40.02 -7.27
C ILE A 46 -15.00 -41.49 -6.81
N PRO A 47 -16.21 -41.99 -6.50
CA PRO A 47 -16.41 -43.41 -6.26
C PRO A 47 -16.18 -44.19 -7.55
N GLU A 48 -15.55 -45.36 -7.47
CA GLU A 48 -15.29 -46.21 -8.64
C GLU A 48 -16.61 -46.59 -9.33
N ASN A 49 -16.76 -46.20 -10.61
CA ASN A 49 -17.86 -46.64 -11.46
C ASN A 49 -17.40 -47.84 -12.31
N PRO A 50 -18.19 -48.92 -12.41
CA PRO A 50 -17.83 -50.11 -13.18
C PRO A 50 -17.73 -49.91 -14.71
N THR A 51 -18.13 -48.75 -15.23
CA THR A 51 -18.22 -48.46 -16.68
C THR A 51 -17.06 -47.66 -17.29
N GLY A 52 -15.96 -47.43 -16.56
CA GLY A 52 -14.66 -47.10 -17.16
C GLY A 52 -14.47 -45.71 -17.81
N GLU A 53 -15.46 -44.81 -17.79
CA GLU A 53 -15.26 -43.43 -18.26
C GLU A 53 -14.63 -42.56 -17.16
N THR A 54 -13.29 -42.54 -17.12
CA THR A 54 -12.50 -41.67 -16.25
C THR A 54 -12.35 -40.28 -16.85
N SER A 55 -13.28 -39.37 -16.54
CA SER A 55 -12.99 -37.93 -16.68
C SER A 55 -12.00 -37.52 -15.60
N VAL A 56 -10.83 -36.99 -15.96
CA VAL A 56 -9.84 -36.48 -15.00
C VAL A 56 -10.44 -35.24 -14.33
N PRO A 57 -10.75 -35.26 -13.03
CA PRO A 57 -11.29 -34.09 -12.37
C PRO A 57 -10.21 -33.00 -12.29
N GLN A 58 -10.56 -31.77 -12.70
CA GLN A 58 -9.65 -30.64 -12.52
C GLN A 58 -9.50 -30.33 -11.02
N PRO A 59 -8.26 -30.32 -10.49
CA PRO A 59 -8.01 -29.96 -9.11
C PRO A 59 -8.37 -28.48 -8.88
N GLY A 60 -9.01 -28.19 -7.75
CA GLY A 60 -9.02 -26.83 -7.26
C GLY A 60 -7.67 -26.48 -6.65
N VAL A 61 -7.21 -25.25 -6.86
CA VAL A 61 -5.93 -24.74 -6.36
C VAL A 61 -6.17 -23.38 -5.72
N LEU A 62 -5.53 -23.16 -4.57
CA LEU A 62 -5.45 -21.87 -3.89
C LEU A 62 -4.01 -21.64 -3.43
N LEU A 63 -3.39 -20.55 -3.87
CA LEU A 63 -2.07 -20.16 -3.38
C LEU A 63 -2.21 -19.56 -1.98
N LEU A 64 -1.32 -19.93 -1.06
CA LEU A 64 -1.35 -19.41 0.30
C LEU A 64 -0.97 -17.93 0.35
N GLN A 65 -0.22 -17.42 -0.64
CA GLN A 65 0.03 -15.98 -0.84
C GLN A 65 -1.25 -15.19 -1.12
N ASP A 66 -2.35 -15.83 -1.51
CA ASP A 66 -3.64 -15.17 -1.69
C ASP A 66 -4.51 -15.23 -0.42
N VAL A 67 -4.07 -15.94 0.63
CA VAL A 67 -4.84 -16.17 1.87
C VAL A 67 -4.39 -15.21 2.97
N TYR A 68 -5.20 -14.21 3.26
CA TYR A 68 -4.88 -13.20 4.27
C TYR A 68 -5.42 -13.51 5.67
N ALA A 69 -6.35 -14.46 5.79
CA ALA A 69 -6.85 -14.88 7.10
C ALA A 69 -7.39 -16.32 7.07
N VAL A 70 -7.29 -17.00 8.22
CA VAL A 70 -7.92 -18.30 8.44
C VAL A 70 -8.71 -18.29 9.75
N LYS A 71 -9.81 -19.05 9.79
CA LYS A 71 -10.68 -19.13 10.95
C LYS A 71 -11.33 -20.51 11.09
N VAL A 72 -11.42 -21.00 12.33
CA VAL A 72 -12.25 -22.18 12.65
C VAL A 72 -13.73 -21.82 12.56
N LYS A 73 -14.47 -22.49 11.69
CA LYS A 73 -15.91 -22.33 11.52
C LYS A 73 -16.65 -23.19 12.54
N ARG A 74 -17.58 -22.59 13.28
CA ARG A 74 -18.41 -23.27 14.29
C ARG A 74 -19.89 -22.95 14.09
N ARG A 75 -20.76 -23.90 14.42
CA ARG A 75 -22.21 -23.69 14.53
C ARG A 75 -22.54 -23.32 15.97
N ARG A 76 -23.31 -22.26 16.16
CA ARG A 76 -23.76 -21.77 17.47
C ARG A 76 -25.26 -21.51 17.45
N ALA A 77 -25.92 -21.67 18.59
CA ALA A 77 -27.28 -21.21 18.77
C ALA A 77 -27.33 -19.67 18.84
N ALA A 78 -28.49 -19.08 18.55
CA ALA A 78 -28.69 -17.64 18.69
C ALA A 78 -28.38 -17.19 20.13
N GLY A 79 -27.57 -16.15 20.30
CA GLY A 79 -27.16 -15.62 21.61
C GLY A 79 -25.92 -16.26 22.25
N GLN A 80 -25.40 -17.37 21.69
CA GLN A 80 -24.23 -18.07 22.26
C GLN A 80 -22.91 -17.40 21.83
N GLN A 81 -22.15 -16.86 22.79
CA GLN A 81 -20.91 -16.10 22.55
C GLN A 81 -19.63 -16.97 22.45
N SER A 82 -19.64 -18.18 23.01
CA SER A 82 -18.49 -19.11 23.01
C SER A 82 -18.93 -20.57 22.83
N GLY A 83 -18.01 -21.43 22.38
CA GLY A 83 -18.29 -22.83 22.09
C GLY A 83 -18.98 -23.09 20.74
N GLY A 84 -19.67 -24.23 20.63
CA GLY A 84 -20.38 -24.68 19.43
C GLY A 84 -19.65 -25.77 18.64
N ALA A 85 -20.42 -26.56 17.89
CA ALA A 85 -19.93 -27.67 17.09
C ALA A 85 -19.00 -27.17 15.97
N VAL A 86 -17.84 -27.81 15.82
CA VAL A 86 -16.88 -27.48 14.76
C VAL A 86 -17.44 -27.92 13.41
N LEU A 87 -17.36 -27.03 12.42
CA LEU A 87 -17.79 -27.30 11.05
C LEU A 87 -16.62 -27.43 10.06
N GLY A 88 -15.42 -26.96 10.44
CA GLY A 88 -14.21 -27.01 9.62
C GLY A 88 -13.41 -25.70 9.65
N VAL A 89 -12.62 -25.45 8.61
CA VAL A 89 -11.77 -24.26 8.44
C VAL A 89 -12.31 -23.38 7.31
N ALA A 90 -12.29 -22.07 7.51
CA ALA A 90 -12.53 -21.07 6.47
C ALA A 90 -11.23 -20.33 6.16
N LEU A 91 -10.86 -20.26 4.88
CA LEU A 91 -9.74 -19.49 4.37
C LEU A 91 -10.30 -18.29 3.63
N PHE A 92 -9.94 -17.08 4.08
CA PHE A 92 -10.30 -15.83 3.42
C PHE A 92 -9.18 -15.47 2.46
N CYS A 93 -9.53 -15.37 1.19
CA CYS A 93 -8.56 -15.13 0.13
C CYS A 93 -8.97 -13.98 -0.76
N CYS A 94 -7.99 -13.44 -1.47
CA CYS A 94 -8.21 -12.47 -2.52
C CYS A 94 -8.09 -13.17 -3.87
N LYS A 95 -9.10 -13.03 -4.72
CA LYS A 95 -9.03 -13.44 -6.12
C LYS A 95 -8.81 -12.22 -6.99
N ARG A 96 -7.76 -12.26 -7.80
CA ARG A 96 -7.50 -11.21 -8.78
C ARG A 96 -8.49 -11.36 -9.93
N ARG A 97 -9.39 -10.40 -10.08
CA ARG A 97 -10.31 -10.30 -11.22
C ARG A 97 -10.00 -9.04 -12.02
N GLY A 98 -9.13 -9.20 -13.01
CA GLY A 98 -8.56 -8.07 -13.74
C GLY A 98 -7.77 -7.14 -12.80
N ARG A 99 -8.30 -5.93 -12.55
CA ARG A 99 -7.68 -4.87 -11.74
C ARG A 99 -8.13 -4.83 -10.28
N ARG A 100 -9.04 -5.70 -9.86
CA ARG A 100 -9.58 -5.72 -8.48
C ARG A 100 -9.21 -7.01 -7.78
N LEU A 101 -8.84 -6.88 -6.52
CA LEU A 101 -8.83 -8.01 -5.59
C LEU A 101 -10.25 -8.15 -5.05
N GLU A 102 -10.91 -9.23 -5.42
CA GLU A 102 -12.21 -9.59 -4.88
C GLU A 102 -12.00 -10.52 -3.68
N LYS A 103 -12.70 -10.23 -2.58
CA LYS A 103 -12.69 -11.11 -1.42
C LYS A 103 -13.46 -12.38 -1.76
N ASP A 104 -12.85 -13.53 -1.50
CA ASP A 104 -13.48 -14.84 -1.59
C ASP A 104 -13.25 -15.62 -0.29
N THR A 105 -13.99 -16.70 -0.09
CA THR A 105 -13.83 -17.57 1.07
C THR A 105 -13.96 -19.03 0.67
N LEU A 106 -12.87 -19.78 0.85
CA LEU A 106 -12.87 -21.22 0.73
C LEU A 106 -13.29 -21.85 2.06
N HIS A 107 -14.26 -22.76 2.01
CA HIS A 107 -14.71 -23.52 3.18
C HIS A 107 -14.31 -24.99 3.06
N LEU A 108 -13.40 -25.41 3.94
CA LEU A 108 -13.01 -26.81 4.13
C LEU A 108 -13.81 -27.39 5.28
N HIS A 109 -14.87 -28.14 4.99
CA HIS A 109 -15.73 -28.69 6.04
C HIS A 109 -15.22 -30.04 6.56
N ASN A 110 -15.03 -30.13 7.87
CA ASN A 110 -14.73 -31.36 8.59
C ASN A 110 -15.24 -31.21 10.04
N ALA A 111 -15.97 -32.21 10.54
CA ALA A 111 -16.56 -32.16 11.88
C ALA A 111 -15.58 -32.57 13.00
N SER A 112 -14.44 -33.18 12.64
CA SER A 112 -13.41 -33.55 13.60
C SER A 112 -12.76 -32.27 14.16
N THR A 113 -12.91 -32.11 15.47
CA THR A 113 -12.35 -30.97 16.20
C THR A 113 -10.83 -31.00 16.13
N GLU A 114 -10.21 -32.14 16.41
CA GLU A 114 -8.75 -32.32 16.36
C GLU A 114 -8.21 -32.03 14.96
N HIS A 115 -8.78 -32.67 13.93
CA HIS A 115 -8.35 -32.48 12.54
C HIS A 115 -8.46 -31.00 12.11
N THR A 116 -9.57 -30.34 12.45
CA THR A 116 -9.76 -28.93 12.12
C THR A 116 -8.75 -28.02 12.81
N HIS A 117 -8.39 -28.28 14.08
CA HIS A 117 -7.43 -27.44 14.80
C HIS A 117 -6.00 -27.64 14.28
N ILE A 118 -5.60 -28.86 13.94
CA ILE A 118 -4.29 -29.12 13.30
C ILE A 118 -4.17 -28.30 12.02
N TRP A 119 -5.15 -28.43 11.11
CA TRP A 119 -5.16 -27.67 9.86
C TRP A 119 -5.21 -26.16 10.06
N TYR A 120 -6.03 -25.66 10.98
CA TYR A 120 -6.10 -24.24 11.31
C TYR A 120 -4.75 -23.70 11.80
N ASN A 121 -4.08 -24.40 12.72
CA ASN A 121 -2.81 -23.97 13.28
C ASN A 121 -1.71 -23.96 12.20
N THR A 122 -1.60 -25.03 11.40
CA THR A 122 -0.62 -25.09 10.30
C THR A 122 -0.84 -23.98 9.29
N LEU A 123 -2.08 -23.79 8.82
CA LEU A 123 -2.41 -22.70 7.90
C LEU A 123 -2.12 -21.32 8.50
N LYS A 124 -2.43 -21.12 9.78
CA LYS A 124 -2.18 -19.86 10.49
C LYS A 124 -0.69 -19.54 10.54
N GLU A 125 0.15 -20.53 10.81
CA GLU A 125 1.61 -20.32 10.81
C GLU A 125 2.15 -20.04 9.41
N LEU A 126 1.63 -20.71 8.37
CA LEU A 126 2.05 -20.45 6.98
C LEU A 126 1.73 -19.01 6.55
N ILE A 127 0.50 -18.52 6.81
CA ILE A 127 0.12 -17.17 6.40
C ILE A 127 0.80 -16.06 7.21
N LYS A 128 1.32 -16.36 8.41
CA LYS A 128 2.12 -15.38 9.18
C LYS A 128 3.38 -14.96 8.42
N GLY A 129 3.92 -15.83 7.56
CA GLY A 129 5.06 -15.48 6.70
C GLY A 129 4.76 -14.33 5.74
N HIS A 130 3.48 -14.07 5.44
CA HIS A 130 3.05 -12.97 4.57
C HIS A 130 2.59 -11.73 5.35
N LEU A 131 2.81 -11.71 6.67
CA LEU A 131 2.54 -10.54 7.50
C LEU A 131 3.80 -9.69 7.62
N GLN A 132 3.72 -8.46 7.16
CA GLN A 132 4.81 -7.49 7.20
C GLN A 132 4.51 -6.39 8.20
N GLN A 133 5.48 -6.08 9.03
CA GLN A 133 5.43 -4.87 9.84
C GLN A 133 5.72 -3.67 8.95
N VAL A 134 4.94 -2.61 9.11
CA VAL A 134 5.00 -1.42 8.26
C VAL A 134 5.06 -0.15 9.12
N ASP A 135 5.94 0.76 8.74
CA ASP A 135 6.12 2.08 9.29
C ASP A 135 4.95 2.99 8.88
N MET A 136 4.48 3.81 9.82
CA MET A 136 3.34 4.69 9.59
C MET A 136 3.65 6.09 10.11
N CYS A 137 3.15 7.11 9.43
CA CYS A 137 3.32 8.50 9.84
C CYS A 137 2.13 8.96 10.69
N SER A 138 2.40 9.66 11.78
CA SER A 138 1.41 10.50 12.46
C SER A 138 1.51 11.92 11.94
N PHE A 139 0.36 12.54 11.68
CA PHE A 139 0.22 13.92 11.26
C PHE A 139 -0.40 14.72 12.39
N SER A 140 0.32 15.70 12.92
CA SER A 140 -0.14 16.53 14.03
C SER A 140 -0.09 18.01 13.64
N SER A 141 -1.09 18.78 14.07
CA SER A 141 -1.13 20.24 13.90
C SER A 141 -1.45 20.87 15.24
N LEU A 142 -0.74 21.95 15.60
CA LEU A 142 -0.89 22.62 16.90
C LEU A 142 -0.83 21.66 18.11
N GLY A 143 0.02 20.63 18.04
CA GLY A 143 0.20 19.63 19.08
C GLY A 143 -0.90 18.55 19.16
N GLN A 144 -1.93 18.62 18.31
CA GLN A 144 -2.99 17.62 18.25
C GLN A 144 -2.80 16.68 17.06
N LEU A 145 -3.00 15.38 17.29
CA LEU A 145 -3.02 14.39 16.23
C LEU A 145 -4.23 14.62 15.32
N VAL A 146 -4.00 14.73 14.03
CA VAL A 146 -5.01 14.96 12.98
C VAL A 146 -5.28 13.67 12.21
N HIS A 147 -4.23 12.95 11.82
CA HIS A 147 -4.34 11.78 10.96
C HIS A 147 -3.19 10.79 11.15
N PHE A 148 -3.39 9.53 10.78
CA PHE A 148 -2.31 8.56 10.55
C PHE A 148 -2.34 8.14 9.09
N GLY A 149 -1.19 8.04 8.43
CA GLY A 149 -1.12 7.62 7.04
C GLY A 149 0.27 7.20 6.60
N PHE A 150 0.41 6.75 5.37
CA PHE A 150 1.68 6.31 4.79
C PHE A 150 2.30 7.33 3.85
N SER A 151 1.48 8.18 3.25
CA SER A 151 1.88 9.14 2.23
C SER A 151 1.22 10.49 2.44
N ALA A 152 1.97 11.55 2.17
CA ALA A 152 1.50 12.92 2.23
C ALA A 152 2.05 13.72 1.03
N MET A 153 1.21 14.55 0.44
CA MET A 153 1.61 15.47 -0.63
C MET A 153 1.09 16.88 -0.36
N PHE A 154 2.01 17.84 -0.33
CA PHE A 154 1.77 19.27 -0.26
C PHE A 154 2.13 19.95 -1.59
N GLY A 155 1.40 21.02 -1.95
CA GLY A 155 1.55 21.70 -3.24
C GLY A 155 0.87 20.94 -4.39
N PHE A 156 1.58 20.70 -5.48
CA PHE A 156 1.03 20.15 -6.73
C PHE A 156 0.20 18.87 -6.56
N GLY A 157 0.67 17.91 -5.75
CA GLY A 157 -0.05 16.64 -5.52
C GLY A 157 -1.38 16.82 -4.77
N GLY A 158 -1.41 17.72 -3.77
CA GLY A 158 -2.64 18.08 -3.05
C GLY A 158 -3.61 18.87 -3.93
N GLN A 159 -3.11 19.86 -4.67
CA GLN A 159 -3.90 20.67 -5.59
C GLN A 159 -4.51 19.83 -6.74
N CYS A 160 -3.76 18.85 -7.26
CA CYS A 160 -4.28 17.89 -8.23
C CYS A 160 -5.49 17.13 -7.67
N LEU A 161 -5.36 16.56 -6.47
CA LEU A 161 -6.46 15.82 -5.84
C LEU A 161 -7.67 16.72 -5.57
N ALA A 162 -7.47 17.93 -5.03
CA ALA A 162 -8.55 18.90 -4.78
C ALA A 162 -9.36 19.22 -6.05
N ARG A 163 -8.69 19.40 -7.20
CA ARG A 163 -9.38 19.61 -8.48
C ARG A 163 -10.10 18.36 -8.98
N ALA A 164 -9.53 17.18 -8.76
CA ALA A 164 -10.17 15.92 -9.12
C ALA A 164 -11.47 15.71 -8.32
N GLU A 165 -11.45 15.95 -7.01
CA GLU A 165 -12.58 15.77 -6.11
C GLU A 165 -13.80 16.63 -6.49
N LYS A 166 -13.56 17.85 -6.99
CA LYS A 166 -14.63 18.73 -7.51
C LYS A 166 -15.31 18.19 -8.79
N LYS A 167 -14.73 17.20 -9.47
CA LYS A 167 -15.24 16.64 -10.74
C LYS A 167 -15.51 15.13 -10.65
N ARG A 168 -16.05 14.66 -9.51
CA ARG A 168 -16.43 13.25 -9.29
C ARG A 168 -17.38 12.66 -10.34
N TRP A 169 -18.18 13.50 -11.02
CA TRP A 169 -19.07 13.09 -12.12
C TRP A 169 -18.32 12.55 -13.35
N MET A 170 -17.04 12.90 -13.55
CA MET A 170 -16.21 12.34 -14.63
C MET A 170 -15.76 10.91 -14.31
N SER A 171 -15.45 10.11 -15.33
CA SER A 171 -14.79 8.81 -15.12
C SER A 171 -13.40 8.98 -14.49
N SER A 172 -12.90 7.99 -13.75
CA SER A 172 -11.63 8.10 -13.02
C SER A 172 -10.44 8.52 -13.89
N THR A 173 -10.34 8.00 -15.12
CA THR A 173 -9.26 8.36 -16.05
C THR A 173 -9.37 9.83 -16.49
N ARG A 174 -10.53 10.24 -17.00
CA ARG A 174 -10.77 11.63 -17.45
C ARG A 174 -10.61 12.64 -16.32
N ARG A 175 -11.04 12.28 -15.12
CA ARG A 175 -10.92 13.11 -13.93
C ARG A 175 -9.45 13.37 -13.56
N ARG A 176 -8.61 12.33 -13.60
CA ARG A 176 -7.16 12.46 -13.34
C ARG A 176 -6.49 13.32 -14.39
N GLU A 177 -6.78 13.09 -15.67
CA GLU A 177 -6.23 13.89 -16.77
C GLU A 177 -6.64 15.36 -16.67
N TYR A 178 -7.93 15.63 -16.43
CA TYR A 178 -8.44 16.99 -16.20
C TYR A 178 -7.72 17.67 -15.05
N ALA A 179 -7.61 16.99 -13.90
CA ALA A 179 -6.98 17.52 -12.70
C ALA A 179 -5.49 17.82 -12.92
N LEU A 180 -4.76 16.90 -13.57
CA LEU A 180 -3.34 17.07 -13.90
C LEU A 180 -3.13 18.27 -14.82
N VAL A 181 -3.87 18.35 -15.93
CA VAL A 181 -3.73 19.43 -16.91
C VAL A 181 -4.10 20.79 -16.30
N LYS A 182 -5.21 20.86 -15.56
CA LYS A 182 -5.64 22.12 -14.91
C LYS A 182 -4.65 22.57 -13.83
N THR A 183 -4.07 21.64 -13.08
CA THR A 183 -3.05 21.97 -12.08
C THR A 183 -1.75 22.43 -12.74
N LEU A 184 -1.31 21.78 -13.82
CA LEU A 184 -0.14 22.24 -14.58
C LEU A 184 -0.34 23.63 -15.21
N ALA A 185 -1.53 23.91 -15.75
CA ALA A 185 -1.85 25.23 -16.30
C ALA A 185 -1.69 26.33 -15.24
N ARG A 186 -2.14 26.05 -14.01
CA ARG A 186 -2.09 26.96 -12.86
C ARG A 186 -0.91 26.66 -11.90
N LEU A 187 0.18 26.08 -12.41
CA LEU A 187 1.35 25.69 -11.60
C LEU A 187 1.94 26.93 -10.90
N ARG A 188 1.96 26.90 -9.57
CA ARG A 188 2.53 27.94 -8.71
C ARG A 188 3.22 27.28 -7.52
N PRO A 189 4.40 27.78 -7.10
CA PRO A 189 5.03 27.28 -5.90
C PRO A 189 4.38 27.86 -4.65
N GLU A 190 4.42 27.10 -3.58
CA GLU A 190 4.04 27.51 -2.24
C GLU A 190 5.26 28.03 -1.48
N ASP A 191 5.11 29.13 -0.76
CA ASP A 191 6.12 29.61 0.18
C ASP A 191 5.95 28.90 1.53
N CYS A 192 6.93 28.07 1.89
CA CYS A 192 6.91 27.37 3.17
C CYS A 192 8.30 27.27 3.79
N GLN A 193 8.30 27.13 5.12
CA GLN A 193 9.44 26.65 5.87
C GLN A 193 9.34 25.12 5.99
N LEU A 194 10.35 24.43 5.49
CA LEU A 194 10.49 22.98 5.55
C LEU A 194 11.60 22.64 6.54
N SER A 195 11.25 21.98 7.63
CA SER A 195 12.23 21.43 8.57
C SER A 195 12.15 19.91 8.58
N PHE A 196 13.26 19.21 8.74
CA PHE A 196 13.27 17.76 8.84
C PHE A 196 14.37 17.23 9.76
N LEU A 197 14.10 16.05 10.34
CA LEU A 197 15.07 15.24 11.05
C LEU A 197 15.49 14.08 10.16
N PRO A 198 16.80 13.93 9.86
CA PRO A 198 17.29 12.76 9.15
C PRO A 198 16.93 11.46 9.87
N ALA A 199 16.72 10.39 9.11
CA ALA A 199 16.60 9.05 9.67
C ALA A 199 17.92 8.62 10.30
N LYS A 200 17.86 7.96 11.46
CA LYS A 200 19.05 7.37 12.08
C LYS A 200 19.50 6.21 11.19
N LYS A 201 20.74 6.27 10.68
CA LYS A 201 21.36 5.11 10.04
C LYS A 201 21.64 4.08 11.12
N SER A 202 20.86 3.00 11.18
CA SER A 202 21.23 1.85 11.99
C SER A 202 22.49 1.23 11.39
N ASN A 203 23.65 1.47 11.99
CA ASN A 203 24.83 0.67 11.68
C ASN A 203 24.50 -0.77 12.07
N ARG A 204 24.37 -1.67 11.09
CA ARG A 204 24.10 -3.10 11.33
C ARG A 204 25.30 -3.84 11.94
N ASP A 205 26.41 -3.16 12.19
CA ASP A 205 27.58 -3.68 12.90
C ASP A 205 27.90 -2.81 14.12
N LYS A 206 27.28 -3.13 15.26
CA LYS A 206 27.84 -3.01 16.62
C LYS A 206 26.76 -3.39 17.63
N ASP A 207 26.75 -4.67 17.97
CA ASP A 207 26.25 -5.13 19.26
C ASP A 207 27.16 -4.56 20.34
N SER A 208 26.76 -3.42 20.89
CA SER A 208 27.25 -2.95 22.18
C SER A 208 26.19 -2.02 22.73
N GLY A 209 25.48 -2.48 23.76
CA GLY A 209 24.54 -1.66 24.51
C GLY A 209 25.17 -0.32 24.85
N SER A 210 24.56 0.76 24.37
CA SER A 210 24.85 2.11 24.82
C SER A 210 23.54 2.76 25.22
N VAL A 211 23.58 3.22 26.45
CA VAL A 211 22.60 4.02 27.18
C VAL A 211 22.02 5.10 26.27
N ASP A 212 20.72 5.36 26.38
CA ASP A 212 20.01 6.48 25.75
C ASP A 212 20.71 7.81 26.09
N ALA A 213 21.73 8.15 25.31
CA ALA A 213 22.18 9.52 25.19
C ALA A 213 21.08 10.21 24.39
N GLU A 214 20.42 11.20 25.01
CA GLU A 214 19.54 12.14 24.33
C GLU A 214 20.35 12.85 23.25
N VAL A 215 20.39 12.25 22.05
CA VAL A 215 20.94 12.87 20.87
C VAL A 215 20.02 14.03 20.57
N GLU A 216 20.51 15.24 20.83
CA GLU A 216 19.84 16.50 20.54
C GLU A 216 19.28 16.45 19.10
N GLU A 217 17.96 16.56 18.97
CA GLU A 217 17.26 16.52 17.68
C GLU A 217 17.69 17.73 16.84
N SER A 218 18.73 17.56 16.01
CA SER A 218 19.22 18.63 15.14
C SER A 218 18.35 18.72 13.88
N TRP A 219 17.36 19.61 13.92
CA TRP A 219 16.48 19.92 12.79
C TRP A 219 17.21 20.71 11.71
N THR A 220 17.27 20.17 10.49
CA THR A 220 17.64 20.95 9.30
C THR A 220 16.44 21.77 8.88
N THR A 221 16.61 23.07 8.64
CA THR A 221 15.50 23.97 8.25
C THR A 221 15.85 24.76 7.01
N ASN A 222 15.03 24.60 5.98
CA ASN A 222 15.12 25.30 4.71
C ASN A 222 13.87 26.19 4.55
N GLN A 223 14.04 27.37 3.97
CA GLN A 223 12.95 28.24 3.58
C GLN A 223 13.01 28.45 2.07
N GLY A 224 11.88 28.35 1.39
CA GLY A 224 11.87 28.47 -0.05
C GLY A 224 10.50 28.31 -0.68
N LEU A 225 10.53 28.37 -2.01
CA LEU A 225 9.37 28.18 -2.88
C LEU A 225 9.39 26.75 -3.41
N TYR A 226 8.34 25.98 -3.11
CA TYR A 226 8.24 24.57 -3.49
C TYR A 226 7.01 24.33 -4.36
N LEU A 227 7.19 23.63 -5.49
CA LEU A 227 6.08 23.17 -6.32
C LEU A 227 5.42 21.93 -5.72
N SER A 228 6.18 21.07 -5.06
CA SER A 228 5.68 19.84 -4.45
C SER A 228 6.57 19.44 -3.28
N ILE A 229 5.97 18.98 -2.19
CA ILE A 229 6.67 18.29 -1.11
C ILE A 229 5.92 16.99 -0.86
N SER A 230 6.63 15.87 -0.94
CA SER A 230 6.07 14.54 -0.73
C SER A 230 6.78 13.84 0.41
N ILE A 231 6.02 13.19 1.29
CA ILE A 231 6.52 12.39 2.41
C ILE A 231 5.91 11.00 2.29
N MET A 232 6.73 9.96 2.21
CA MET A 232 6.25 8.59 1.97
C MET A 232 6.99 7.58 2.83
N SER A 233 6.28 6.85 3.70
CA SER A 233 6.81 5.71 4.45
C SER A 233 6.61 4.37 3.74
N VAL A 234 6.05 4.40 2.53
CA VAL A 234 5.93 3.25 1.62
C VAL A 234 6.25 3.69 0.19
N PRO A 235 6.65 2.78 -0.72
CA PRO A 235 7.04 3.15 -2.08
C PRO A 235 5.95 3.85 -2.92
N CYS A 236 4.67 3.70 -2.56
CA CYS A 236 3.53 4.28 -3.28
C CYS A 236 3.48 3.85 -4.76
N LEU A 237 3.42 2.53 -4.99
CA LEU A 237 3.37 1.93 -6.32
C LEU A 237 2.05 2.25 -7.05
N SER A 238 2.14 2.53 -8.35
CA SER A 238 0.95 2.67 -9.19
C SER A 238 1.27 2.22 -10.63
N PRO A 239 0.26 1.92 -11.46
CA PRO A 239 0.47 1.61 -12.87
C PRO A 239 1.28 2.67 -13.65
N HIS A 240 1.17 3.94 -13.25
CA HIS A 240 1.90 5.07 -13.85
C HIS A 240 3.32 5.25 -13.27
N THR A 241 3.60 4.62 -12.12
CA THR A 241 4.85 4.73 -11.35
C THR A 241 5.24 3.34 -10.86
N PRO A 242 5.70 2.44 -11.74
CA PRO A 242 5.87 1.02 -11.42
C PRO A 242 6.94 0.75 -10.37
N ARG A 243 7.90 1.68 -10.20
CA ARG A 243 8.88 1.65 -9.09
C ARG A 243 8.42 2.44 -7.87
N GLY A 244 7.28 3.11 -7.95
CA GLY A 244 6.72 3.95 -6.90
C GLY A 244 7.14 5.41 -7.02
N LEU A 245 6.46 6.26 -6.24
CA LEU A 245 6.84 7.66 -6.06
C LEU A 245 8.03 7.82 -5.11
N ALA A 246 8.29 6.81 -4.27
CA ALA A 246 9.42 6.74 -3.35
C ALA A 246 10.13 5.38 -3.43
N PRO A 247 10.81 5.07 -4.55
CA PRO A 247 11.32 3.72 -4.86
C PRO A 247 12.34 3.15 -3.88
N ASN A 248 13.00 4.02 -3.10
CA ASN A 248 14.06 3.60 -2.16
C ASN A 248 13.54 3.47 -0.72
N THR A 249 12.23 3.63 -0.49
CA THR A 249 11.63 3.55 0.84
C THR A 249 11.46 2.10 1.26
N SER A 250 11.99 1.75 2.44
CA SER A 250 11.74 0.46 3.09
C SER A 250 10.46 0.54 3.90
N LEU A 251 9.76 -0.59 4.05
CA LEU A 251 8.52 -0.64 4.82
C LEU A 251 8.75 -0.60 6.33
N ALA A 252 9.94 -0.88 6.86
CA ALA A 252 10.12 -1.21 8.29
C ALA A 252 11.43 -0.69 8.92
N ASN A 253 12.06 0.34 8.34
CA ASN A 253 13.36 0.85 8.80
C ASN A 253 13.27 2.10 9.68
N GLY A 254 12.07 2.55 10.02
CA GLY A 254 11.81 3.75 10.80
C GLY A 254 12.06 5.05 10.04
N SER A 255 11.95 5.04 8.71
CA SER A 255 12.17 6.22 7.87
C SER A 255 11.06 6.43 6.85
N ALA A 256 10.94 7.66 6.39
CA ALA A 256 10.14 8.03 5.23
C ALA A 256 11.04 8.76 4.23
N ALA A 257 10.73 8.67 2.95
CA ALA A 257 11.33 9.53 1.94
C ALA A 257 10.66 10.91 1.96
N LEU A 258 11.45 11.96 2.14
CA LEU A 258 11.10 13.34 1.86
C LEU A 258 11.60 13.69 0.46
N ILE A 259 10.70 14.09 -0.43
CA ILE A 259 11.01 14.54 -1.79
C ILE A 259 10.52 15.98 -1.91
N ALA A 260 11.44 16.94 -1.94
CA ALA A 260 11.15 18.35 -2.04
C ALA A 260 11.50 18.85 -3.46
N VAL A 261 10.49 19.36 -4.17
CA VAL A 261 10.63 19.90 -5.52
C VAL A 261 10.53 21.41 -5.44
N GLY A 262 11.68 22.07 -5.58
CA GLY A 262 11.80 23.52 -5.58
C GLY A 262 11.15 24.18 -6.80
N ASN A 263 11.09 25.51 -6.76
CA ASN A 263 10.55 26.30 -7.86
C ASN A 263 11.35 26.09 -9.16
N THR A 264 10.64 25.83 -10.26
CA THR A 264 11.22 25.66 -11.59
C THR A 264 10.19 26.01 -12.67
N SER A 265 10.63 26.03 -13.93
CA SER A 265 9.71 26.25 -15.05
C SER A 265 8.71 25.09 -15.20
N ARG A 266 7.52 25.38 -15.76
CA ARG A 266 6.50 24.36 -16.04
C ARG A 266 7.03 23.23 -16.92
N SER A 267 7.87 23.52 -17.91
CA SER A 267 8.46 22.51 -18.79
C SER A 267 9.40 21.57 -18.05
N GLU A 268 10.28 22.10 -17.19
CA GLU A 268 11.16 21.29 -16.34
C GLU A 268 10.36 20.44 -15.34
N PHE A 269 9.33 21.00 -14.72
CA PHE A 269 8.46 20.24 -13.82
C PHE A 269 7.73 19.10 -14.55
N ILE A 270 7.24 19.31 -15.78
CA ILE A 270 6.65 18.26 -16.60
C ILE A 270 7.68 17.17 -16.94
N LYS A 271 8.94 17.53 -17.22
CA LYS A 271 10.01 16.54 -17.44
C LYS A 271 10.25 15.70 -16.19
N HIS A 272 10.22 16.31 -15.01
CA HIS A 272 10.30 15.60 -13.73
C HIS A 272 9.14 14.62 -13.55
N LEU A 273 7.88 15.06 -13.74
CA LEU A 273 6.70 14.19 -13.61
C LEU A 273 6.76 12.98 -14.55
N LYS A 274 7.18 13.17 -15.80
CA LYS A 274 7.34 12.08 -16.77
C LYS A 274 8.43 11.08 -16.37
N ARG A 275 9.41 11.49 -15.57
CA ARG A 275 10.52 10.64 -15.15
C ARG A 275 10.11 9.56 -14.15
N TYR A 276 9.01 9.72 -13.41
CA TYR A 276 8.49 8.65 -12.53
C TYR A 276 8.11 7.37 -13.28
N GLY A 277 7.79 7.46 -14.58
CA GLY A 277 7.57 6.28 -15.45
C GLY A 277 8.85 5.65 -15.99
N SER A 278 10.04 6.21 -15.67
CA SER A 278 11.33 5.72 -16.17
C SER A 278 11.99 4.74 -15.19
N SER A 279 12.87 3.87 -15.71
CA SER A 279 13.61 2.88 -14.91
C SER A 279 14.69 3.49 -14.01
N SER A 280 15.19 4.69 -14.34
CA SER A 280 16.26 5.37 -13.60
C SER A 280 16.16 6.91 -13.66
N GLY A 281 16.87 7.58 -12.74
CA GLY A 281 17.05 9.04 -12.75
C GLY A 281 15.82 9.86 -12.33
N GLN A 282 14.87 9.26 -11.58
CA GLN A 282 13.62 9.92 -11.15
C GLN A 282 13.85 11.27 -10.44
N PHE A 283 14.94 11.35 -9.68
CA PHE A 283 15.31 12.52 -8.88
C PHE A 283 16.55 13.25 -9.40
N SER A 284 17.04 12.97 -10.61
CA SER A 284 18.26 13.58 -11.15
C SER A 284 17.99 14.97 -11.76
N PHE A 285 17.48 15.89 -10.95
CA PHE A 285 17.19 17.28 -11.31
C PHE A 285 17.74 18.21 -10.23
N SER A 286 18.34 19.33 -10.60
CA SER A 286 18.93 20.28 -9.63
C SER A 286 17.92 20.95 -8.70
N PHE A 287 16.63 20.90 -9.06
CA PHE A 287 15.53 21.45 -8.27
C PHE A 287 14.79 20.37 -7.45
N VAL A 288 15.32 19.15 -7.36
CA VAL A 288 14.72 18.04 -6.61
C VAL A 288 15.72 17.59 -5.54
N GLU A 289 15.29 17.64 -4.27
CA GLU A 289 16.04 17.17 -3.12
C GLU A 289 15.33 15.96 -2.51
N THR A 290 16.11 14.94 -2.12
CA THR A 290 15.58 13.73 -1.48
C THR A 290 16.34 13.41 -0.18
N HIS A 291 15.59 13.08 0.87
CA HIS A 291 16.14 12.74 2.18
C HIS A 291 15.38 11.58 2.81
N ASP A 292 16.10 10.67 3.46
CA ASP A 292 15.50 9.72 4.39
C ASP A 292 15.34 10.41 5.75
N VAL A 293 14.11 10.48 6.24
CA VAL A 293 13.74 11.30 7.40
C VAL A 293 12.96 10.50 8.43
N SER A 294 13.09 10.89 9.70
CA SER A 294 12.29 10.36 10.82
C SER A 294 11.15 11.32 11.20
N ALA A 295 11.29 12.60 10.89
CA ALA A 295 10.24 13.60 11.07
C ALA A 295 10.38 14.74 10.06
N VAL A 296 9.25 15.36 9.72
CA VAL A 296 9.16 16.53 8.84
C VAL A 296 8.19 17.53 9.46
N ARG A 297 8.53 18.81 9.41
CA ARG A 297 7.65 19.91 9.76
C ARG A 297 7.50 20.81 8.53
N ILE A 298 6.26 21.06 8.13
CA ILE A 298 5.93 22.00 7.06
C ILE A 298 5.12 23.12 7.68
N ARG A 299 5.61 24.35 7.54
CA ARG A 299 4.89 25.55 7.95
C ARG A 299 4.64 26.42 6.73
N SER A 300 3.37 26.62 6.39
CA SER A 300 2.96 27.54 5.34
C SER A 300 3.28 28.97 5.76
N ARG A 301 3.76 29.78 4.82
CA ARG A 301 4.00 31.21 5.04
C ARG A 301 3.14 32.10 4.17
N SER A 302 2.32 31.51 3.29
CA SER A 302 1.37 32.28 2.51
C SER A 302 0.39 32.98 3.46
N LEU A 303 0.33 34.32 3.36
CA LEU A 303 -0.64 35.17 4.07
C LEU A 303 -2.03 35.11 3.43
N VAL A 304 -2.13 34.52 2.24
CA VAL A 304 -3.36 34.38 1.47
C VAL A 304 -3.87 32.97 1.74
N GLY A 305 -4.85 32.86 2.64
CA GLY A 305 -5.78 31.73 2.64
C GLY A 305 -6.31 31.58 1.23
N TRP A 306 -6.48 30.35 0.76
CA TRP A 306 -6.92 30.07 -0.60
C TRP A 306 -8.20 30.87 -0.87
N SER A 307 -8.09 32.02 -1.54
CA SER A 307 -9.27 32.68 -2.04
C SER A 307 -9.81 31.72 -3.08
N GLU A 308 -11.03 31.25 -2.85
CA GLU A 308 -11.84 30.66 -3.90
C GLU A 308 -12.14 31.73 -4.96
N GLU A 309 -11.10 32.14 -5.69
CA GLU A 309 -11.20 33.05 -6.82
C GLU A 309 -10.47 32.42 -7.99
N GLU A 310 -11.20 31.51 -8.61
CA GLU A 310 -11.60 31.69 -10.01
C GLU A 310 -12.76 30.74 -10.22
N SER A 311 -13.95 31.25 -9.88
CA SER A 311 -15.24 30.80 -10.40
C SER A 311 -15.10 30.51 -11.89
N GLU A 312 -15.07 29.22 -12.26
CA GLU A 312 -15.37 28.78 -13.63
C GLU A 312 -16.91 28.66 -13.83
N GLU A 313 -17.70 29.48 -13.14
CA GLU A 313 -19.14 29.64 -13.38
C GLU A 313 -19.44 31.13 -13.57
N GLU A 314 -20.15 31.44 -14.64
CA GLU A 314 -20.65 32.78 -15.00
C GLU A 314 -21.44 33.42 -13.85
N GLY A 315 -21.21 34.71 -13.61
CA GLY A 315 -22.22 35.61 -13.05
C GLY A 315 -22.17 35.88 -11.55
N GLU A 316 -22.09 37.18 -11.24
CA GLU A 316 -22.37 37.87 -9.97
C GLU A 316 -21.29 37.87 -8.88
N SER A 317 -20.56 38.97 -8.88
CA SER A 317 -19.75 39.48 -7.78
C SER A 317 -20.62 39.86 -6.58
N LYS A 318 -20.30 39.31 -5.41
CA LYS A 318 -20.64 39.92 -4.12
C LYS A 318 -19.39 40.02 -3.26
N THR A 319 -19.00 41.26 -2.99
CA THR A 319 -17.99 41.65 -2.02
C THR A 319 -18.43 41.27 -0.61
N SER A 320 -17.48 40.78 0.20
CA SER A 320 -17.64 40.67 1.66
C SER A 320 -16.41 41.26 2.37
N PRO A 321 -16.56 41.78 3.60
CA PRO A 321 -15.67 42.80 4.15
C PRO A 321 -14.41 42.24 4.82
N ILE A 322 -13.46 43.16 5.04
CA ILE A 322 -12.13 42.98 5.60
C ILE A 322 -12.17 42.70 7.12
N ILE A 323 -11.18 41.92 7.57
CA ILE A 323 -10.69 41.59 8.93
C ILE A 323 -11.16 40.24 9.48
N GLN A 324 -10.37 39.20 9.20
CA GLN A 324 -10.01 38.16 10.17
C GLN A 324 -8.61 37.65 9.81
N SER A 325 -7.65 37.83 10.72
CA SER A 325 -6.35 37.18 10.68
C SER A 325 -6.55 35.69 11.01
N GLU A 326 -7.19 34.94 10.12
CA GLU A 326 -7.28 33.49 10.24
C GLU A 326 -5.88 32.91 10.00
N ALA A 327 -5.46 31.98 10.87
CA ALA A 327 -4.23 31.23 10.65
C ALA A 327 -4.30 30.60 9.24
N SER A 328 -3.29 30.84 8.40
CA SER A 328 -3.32 30.36 7.02
C SER A 328 -3.41 28.84 6.99
N ALA A 329 -4.60 28.33 6.66
CA ALA A 329 -4.82 26.91 6.49
C ALA A 329 -4.31 26.47 5.10
N PHE A 330 -3.84 25.23 5.01
CA PHE A 330 -3.47 24.63 3.75
C PHE A 330 -3.94 23.18 3.69
N THR A 331 -4.19 22.69 2.49
CA THR A 331 -4.68 21.32 2.28
C THR A 331 -3.51 20.38 2.00
N LEU A 332 -3.48 19.26 2.73
CA LEU A 332 -2.62 18.12 2.45
C LEU A 332 -3.43 17.01 1.77
N ASN A 333 -2.82 16.30 0.84
CA ASN A 333 -3.31 15.00 0.41
C ASN A 333 -2.61 13.94 1.27
N ILE A 334 -3.35 13.27 2.15
CA ILE A 334 -2.87 12.16 2.98
C ILE A 334 -3.55 10.87 2.50
N ASP A 335 -2.78 9.93 1.96
CA ASP A 335 -3.27 8.65 1.41
C ASP A 335 -4.47 8.76 0.43
N GLY A 336 -4.59 9.88 -0.28
CA GLY A 336 -5.69 10.15 -1.21
C GLY A 336 -6.90 10.86 -0.59
N GLU A 337 -6.80 11.28 0.67
CA GLU A 337 -7.78 12.11 1.38
C GLU A 337 -7.28 13.56 1.50
N LEU A 338 -8.17 14.53 1.31
CA LEU A 338 -7.85 15.94 1.50
C LEU A 338 -8.07 16.32 2.96
N VAL A 339 -7.01 16.79 3.62
CA VAL A 339 -7.03 17.19 5.04
C VAL A 339 -6.58 18.63 5.17
N GLU A 340 -7.39 19.46 5.81
CA GLU A 340 -7.04 20.85 6.11
C GLU A 340 -6.15 20.94 7.36
N ILE A 341 -5.04 21.65 7.24
CA ILE A 341 -4.05 21.84 8.29
C ILE A 341 -3.94 23.34 8.58
N ALA A 342 -4.01 23.70 9.86
CA ALA A 342 -3.82 25.08 10.30
C ALA A 342 -2.34 25.42 10.42
N ASN A 343 -1.80 26.27 9.53
CA ASN A 343 -0.46 26.89 9.53
C ASN A 343 0.75 25.94 9.50
N GLU A 344 0.78 24.89 10.31
CA GLU A 344 1.89 23.96 10.44
C GLU A 344 1.39 22.51 10.63
N VAL A 345 2.09 21.57 9.97
CA VAL A 345 1.99 20.13 10.23
C VAL A 345 3.34 19.60 10.67
N LEU A 346 3.32 18.78 11.73
CA LEU A 346 4.40 17.90 12.14
C LEU A 346 4.05 16.46 11.74
N ILE A 347 4.92 15.86 10.94
CA ILE A 347 4.84 14.49 10.47
C ILE A 347 5.95 13.71 11.17
N ARG A 348 5.61 12.62 11.85
CA ARG A 348 6.57 11.74 12.54
C ARG A 348 6.38 10.30 12.12
N VAL A 349 7.48 9.64 11.76
CA VAL A 349 7.49 8.23 11.39
C VAL A 349 7.51 7.36 12.65
N HIS A 350 6.60 6.40 12.72
CA HIS A 350 6.51 5.42 13.79
C HIS A 350 6.95 4.06 13.25
N PRO A 351 8.12 3.56 13.68
CA PRO A 351 8.63 2.30 13.16
C PRO A 351 7.69 1.13 13.49
N ARG A 352 7.32 0.36 12.48
CA ARG A 352 6.59 -0.93 12.61
C ARG A 352 5.28 -0.80 13.40
N LEU A 353 4.58 0.32 13.25
CA LEU A 353 3.35 0.64 14.01
C LEU A 353 2.20 -0.32 13.67
N ILE A 354 2.11 -0.78 12.42
CA ILE A 354 1.03 -1.64 11.94
C ILE A 354 1.58 -2.89 11.27
N THR A 355 0.81 -3.98 11.28
CA THR A 355 1.11 -5.20 10.54
C THR A 355 0.10 -5.37 9.42
N LEU A 356 0.59 -5.45 8.18
CA LEU A 356 -0.20 -5.62 6.97
C LEU A 356 0.11 -6.95 6.32
N TYR A 357 -0.83 -7.43 5.50
CA TYR A 357 -0.59 -8.57 4.64
C TYR A 357 0.08 -8.10 3.34
N GLY A 358 1.23 -8.67 2.99
CA GLY A 358 2.02 -8.25 1.83
C GLY A 358 3.19 -9.19 1.54
N GLU A 359 3.76 -9.03 0.35
CA GLU A 359 4.92 -9.76 -0.15
C GLU A 359 6.10 -8.78 -0.28
N GLU A 360 7.34 -9.24 -0.09
CA GLU A 360 8.50 -8.37 -0.25
C GLU A 360 8.63 -7.94 -1.71
N VAL A 361 8.89 -6.65 -1.94
CA VAL A 361 8.89 -6.05 -3.28
C VAL A 361 9.93 -6.70 -4.22
N ASP A 362 10.99 -7.29 -3.66
CA ASP A 362 12.06 -7.95 -4.43
C ASP A 362 11.65 -9.33 -5.01
N GLU A 363 10.61 -9.98 -4.49
CA GLU A 363 10.08 -11.25 -5.04
C GLU A 363 8.99 -11.02 -6.11
N ALA A 364 8.51 -9.78 -6.24
CA ALA A 364 7.46 -9.40 -7.18
C ALA A 364 7.95 -9.15 -8.62
N GLU A 365 9.25 -9.36 -8.93
CA GLU A 365 9.77 -9.42 -10.30
C GLU A 365 9.34 -10.71 -11.02
N SER A 366 8.05 -11.05 -10.96
CA SER A 366 7.44 -11.94 -11.94
C SER A 366 7.26 -11.18 -13.25
N THR A 367 7.69 -11.82 -14.34
CA THR A 367 7.69 -11.38 -15.74
C THR A 367 6.29 -11.18 -16.32
N VAL A 368 5.47 -10.34 -15.69
CA VAL A 368 4.25 -9.84 -16.30
C VAL A 368 4.59 -8.48 -16.89
N SER A 369 4.89 -8.47 -18.19
CA SER A 369 4.81 -7.28 -19.02
C SER A 369 3.38 -6.74 -18.89
N CYS A 370 3.19 -5.83 -17.94
CA CYS A 370 1.91 -5.22 -17.71
C CYS A 370 1.66 -4.24 -18.86
N SER A 371 0.81 -4.65 -19.78
CA SER A 371 0.17 -3.75 -20.72
C SER A 371 -0.83 -2.87 -19.96
N CYS A 372 -0.30 -1.72 -19.52
CA CYS A 372 -0.92 -0.39 -19.62
C CYS A 372 -1.54 0.27 -18.35
N ILE A 373 -1.21 1.59 -18.30
CA ILE A 373 -1.92 2.79 -17.82
C ILE A 373 -2.10 2.92 -16.31
#